data_AF-A0A3M7B6Z0-F1
#
_entry.id   AF-A0A3M7B6Z0-F1
#
_cell.length_a   1.000
_cell.length_b   1.000
_cell.length_c   1.000
_cell.angle_alpha   90.00
_cell.angle_beta   90.00
_cell.angle_gamma   90.00
#
_symmetry.space_group_name_H-M   'P 1'
#
loop_
_entity.id
_entity.type
_entity.pdbx_description
1 polymer ?
#
loop_
_entity_poly.entity_id
_entity_poly.type
_entity_poly.pdbx_seq_one_letter_code
_entity_poly.pdbx_strand_id
1 'polypeptide(L)'
;VRCIARKGIAKEHAKWAPTAAIGFEYDPHNKLRHTTLWHEGTDPKSEWPESKNIEWEEPAQEGEQFAFDAEPDQFYINLEGTGVMPPDVILHSGIKTLQQKLAGVIQHLSTTTDMGHEINGAGADDGAMTPPDPGTAYGGQQTAYGGGGTTPAYGGGTAYGAATPAYGGGTAYGGGTAYGGMGGATPYGRSGY
;
A
#
# COMPACT_ATOMS: atom_id res chain seq x y z
N VAL A 1 2.29 -17.48 -28.70
CA VAL A 1 2.47 -16.74 -27.43
C VAL A 1 3.02 -17.71 -26.38
N ARG A 2 3.96 -17.29 -25.52
CA ARG A 2 4.50 -18.11 -24.42
C ARG A 2 4.26 -17.38 -23.09
N CYS A 3 3.58 -18.04 -22.15
CA CYS A 3 3.25 -17.48 -20.83
C CYS A 3 4.04 -18.21 -19.72
N ILE A 4 4.55 -17.47 -18.73
CA ILE A 4 5.24 -18.02 -17.56
C ILE A 4 4.60 -17.41 -16.30
N ALA A 5 3.96 -18.25 -15.49
CA ALA A 5 3.38 -17.82 -14.23
C ALA A 5 4.46 -17.69 -13.12
N ARG A 6 4.28 -16.72 -12.23
CA ARG A 6 5.11 -16.49 -11.05
C ARG A 6 4.22 -16.25 -9.84
N LYS A 7 4.70 -16.69 -8.67
CA LYS A 7 4.13 -16.29 -7.39
C LYS A 7 4.34 -14.79 -7.20
N GLY A 8 3.35 -14.10 -6.68
CA GLY A 8 3.42 -12.68 -6.36
C GLY A 8 2.39 -12.31 -5.32
N ILE A 9 2.38 -11.04 -4.92
CA ILE A 9 1.42 -10.47 -3.96
C ILE A 9 0.66 -9.30 -4.58
N ALA A 10 -0.55 -9.04 -4.10
CA ALA A 10 -1.39 -7.95 -4.60
C ALA A 10 -0.72 -6.56 -4.55
N LYS A 11 0.22 -6.35 -3.61
CA LYS A 11 1.02 -5.11 -3.51
C LYS A 11 1.98 -4.90 -4.68
N GLU A 12 2.47 -5.97 -5.30
CA GLU A 12 3.32 -5.88 -6.49
C GLU A 12 2.46 -5.64 -7.74
N HIS A 13 1.33 -6.35 -7.85
CA HIS A 13 0.36 -6.14 -8.91
C HIS A 13 -1.01 -6.72 -8.52
N ALA A 14 -2.08 -5.97 -8.78
CA ALA A 14 -3.46 -6.37 -8.49
C ALA A 14 -3.91 -7.71 -9.11
N LYS A 15 -3.25 -8.20 -10.17
CA LYS A 15 -3.55 -9.51 -10.79
C LYS A 15 -3.29 -10.70 -9.86
N TRP A 16 -2.54 -10.49 -8.78
CA TRP A 16 -2.25 -11.48 -7.74
C TRP A 16 -3.16 -11.31 -6.51
N ALA A 17 -4.19 -10.47 -6.56
CA ALA A 17 -5.17 -10.38 -5.49
C ALA A 17 -6.10 -11.62 -5.50
N PRO A 18 -6.21 -12.36 -4.38
CA PRO A 18 -7.13 -13.50 -4.30
C PRO A 18 -8.58 -13.06 -4.00
N THR A 19 -8.80 -11.80 -3.62
CA THR A 19 -10.09 -11.23 -3.25
C THR A 19 -10.65 -10.32 -4.35
N ALA A 20 -11.95 -10.39 -4.58
CA ALA A 20 -12.67 -9.45 -5.45
C ALA A 20 -13.14 -8.23 -4.64
N ALA A 21 -13.95 -8.48 -3.60
CA ALA A 21 -14.44 -7.47 -2.69
C ALA A 21 -14.41 -7.98 -1.24
N ILE A 22 -14.25 -7.05 -0.30
CA ILE A 22 -14.37 -7.32 1.13
C ILE A 22 -15.37 -6.29 1.68
N GLY A 23 -16.55 -6.76 2.07
CA GLY A 23 -17.48 -5.96 2.86
C GLY A 23 -16.99 -5.90 4.30
N PHE A 24 -16.98 -4.70 4.89
CA PHE A 24 -16.57 -4.47 6.25
C PHE A 24 -17.47 -3.41 6.87
N GLU A 25 -18.06 -3.72 8.02
CA GLU A 25 -18.94 -2.84 8.76
C GLU A 25 -18.81 -3.12 10.27
N TYR A 26 -19.05 -2.11 11.10
CA TYR A 26 -19.22 -2.22 12.54
C TYR A 26 -20.20 -1.12 13.00
N ASP A 27 -20.82 -1.30 14.16
CA ASP A 27 -21.75 -0.33 14.76
C ASP A 27 -22.85 0.16 13.78
N PRO A 28 -23.75 -0.74 13.33
CA PRO A 28 -24.78 -0.43 12.34
C PRO A 28 -25.76 0.67 12.81
N HIS A 29 -25.88 0.87 14.12
CA HIS A 29 -26.74 1.89 14.74
C HIS A 29 -26.00 3.21 14.99
N ASN A 30 -24.70 3.30 14.70
CA ASN A 30 -23.85 4.46 14.99
C ASN A 30 -23.91 4.88 16.47
N LYS A 31 -23.98 3.91 17.39
CA LYS A 31 -23.98 4.14 18.86
C LYS A 31 -22.70 4.80 19.32
N LEU A 32 -21.57 4.47 18.70
CA LEU A 32 -20.25 5.02 18.97
C LEU A 32 -20.09 6.44 18.38
N ARG A 33 -21.02 6.88 17.52
CA ARG A 33 -20.98 8.18 16.84
C ARG A 33 -19.71 8.40 16.03
N HIS A 34 -19.14 7.32 15.48
CA HIS A 34 -17.96 7.37 14.62
C HIS A 34 -18.23 8.07 13.28
N THR A 35 -19.50 8.21 12.89
CA THR A 35 -19.91 9.01 11.73
C THR A 35 -20.95 10.04 12.13
N THR A 36 -20.85 11.25 11.58
CA THR A 36 -21.96 12.21 11.57
C THR A 36 -22.68 12.08 10.24
N LEU A 37 -23.90 11.54 10.27
CA LEU A 37 -24.70 11.37 9.06
C LEU A 37 -25.08 12.74 8.50
N TRP A 38 -24.72 12.99 7.25
CA TRP A 38 -25.18 14.19 6.54
C TRP A 38 -26.68 14.02 6.23
N HIS A 39 -27.47 15.08 6.36
CA HIS A 39 -28.88 15.04 6.01
C HIS A 39 -29.36 16.46 5.66
N GLU A 40 -30.42 16.58 4.86
CA GLU A 40 -31.04 17.86 4.51
C GLU A 40 -32.24 18.19 5.42
N GLY A 41 -32.98 17.16 5.82
CA GLY A 41 -34.17 17.25 6.65
C GLY A 41 -33.86 17.39 8.14
N THR A 42 -34.85 17.13 8.98
CA THR A 42 -34.69 17.21 10.45
C THR A 42 -34.18 15.91 11.08
N ASP A 43 -34.33 14.77 10.40
CA ASP A 43 -33.98 13.46 10.95
C ASP A 43 -33.07 12.68 9.98
N PRO A 44 -31.79 12.44 10.33
CA PRO A 44 -30.89 11.64 9.52
C PRO A 44 -31.38 10.21 9.26
N LYS A 45 -32.14 9.61 10.18
CA LYS A 45 -32.65 8.23 10.02
C LYS A 45 -33.65 8.10 8.88
N SER A 46 -34.29 9.19 8.48
CA SER A 46 -35.25 9.19 7.36
C SER A 46 -34.57 9.17 5.98
N GLU A 47 -33.30 9.60 5.90
CA GLU A 47 -32.55 9.72 4.64
C GLU A 47 -31.57 8.59 4.41
N TRP A 48 -31.01 8.02 5.49
CA TRP A 48 -30.04 6.93 5.39
C TRP A 48 -30.72 5.56 5.48
N PRO A 49 -30.48 4.66 4.51
CA PRO A 49 -31.01 3.31 4.58
C PRO A 49 -30.37 2.54 5.73
N GLU A 50 -31.19 1.74 6.40
CA GLU A 50 -30.75 0.83 7.44
C GLU A 50 -29.83 -0.27 6.88
N SER A 51 -28.80 -0.61 7.65
CA SER A 51 -27.92 -1.71 7.31
C SER A 51 -28.61 -3.06 7.54
N LYS A 52 -28.24 -4.06 6.73
CA LYS A 52 -28.62 -5.47 6.96
C LYS A 52 -28.18 -5.99 8.34
N ASN A 53 -27.19 -5.36 8.96
CA ASN A 53 -26.59 -5.82 10.21
C ASN A 53 -27.30 -5.26 11.45
N ILE A 54 -28.28 -4.35 11.29
CA ILE A 54 -29.05 -3.76 12.40
C ILE A 54 -29.74 -4.82 13.26
N GLU A 55 -30.20 -5.91 12.67
CA GLU A 55 -30.91 -6.99 13.40
C GLU A 55 -30.03 -7.73 14.41
N TRP A 56 -28.70 -7.63 14.27
CA TRP A 56 -27.73 -8.33 15.11
C TRP A 56 -27.27 -7.51 16.31
N GLU A 57 -27.72 -6.25 16.43
CA GLU A 57 -27.40 -5.37 17.55
C GLU A 57 -28.62 -4.60 18.03
N GLU A 58 -28.67 -4.39 19.34
CA GLU A 58 -29.70 -3.53 19.93
C GLU A 58 -29.42 -2.05 19.63
N PRO A 59 -30.45 -1.26 19.28
CA PRO A 59 -30.35 0.18 19.17
C PRO A 59 -30.09 0.81 20.55
N ALA A 60 -29.48 2.00 20.56
CA ALA A 60 -29.34 2.79 21.79
C ALA A 60 -30.71 3.08 22.41
N GLN A 61 -30.83 2.89 23.72
CA GLN A 61 -32.09 3.11 24.42
C GLN A 61 -32.35 4.61 24.62
N GLU A 62 -33.63 5.01 24.61
CA GLU A 62 -33.99 6.40 24.84
C GLU A 62 -33.60 6.83 26.26
N GLY A 63 -32.83 7.93 26.36
CA GLY A 63 -32.31 8.43 27.64
C GLY A 63 -31.01 7.79 28.11
N GLU A 64 -30.47 6.81 27.37
CA GLU A 64 -29.15 6.26 27.64
C GLU A 64 -28.06 7.34 27.42
N GLN A 65 -27.12 7.44 28.38
CA GLN A 65 -25.99 8.36 28.24
C GLN A 65 -25.02 7.82 27.20
N PHE A 66 -24.42 8.71 26.42
CA PHE A 66 -23.41 8.30 25.44
C PHE A 66 -22.18 7.72 26.15
N ALA A 67 -21.79 6.51 25.78
CA ALA A 67 -20.63 5.82 26.33
C ALA A 67 -19.35 6.29 25.63
N PHE A 68 -18.69 7.31 26.20
CA PHE A 68 -17.47 7.91 25.63
C PHE A 68 -16.28 6.95 25.55
N ASP A 69 -16.24 5.95 26.43
CA ASP A 69 -15.15 4.96 26.51
C ASP A 69 -15.46 3.68 25.73
N ALA A 70 -16.59 3.62 25.02
CA ALA A 70 -16.94 2.44 24.22
C ALA A 70 -16.04 2.33 22.99
N GLU A 71 -15.58 1.11 22.70
CA GLU A 71 -14.75 0.80 21.54
C GLU A 71 -15.47 -0.22 20.64
N PRO A 72 -15.21 -0.24 19.32
CA PRO A 72 -15.74 -1.27 18.44
C PRO A 72 -15.20 -2.66 18.82
N ASP A 73 -16.10 -3.59 19.12
CA ASP A 73 -15.77 -4.97 19.50
C ASP A 73 -16.30 -6.01 18.49
N GLN A 74 -17.38 -5.69 17.79
CA GLN A 74 -18.02 -6.57 16.80
C GLN A 74 -17.88 -6.01 15.37
N PHE A 75 -17.42 -6.88 14.46
CA PHE A 75 -17.17 -6.53 13.06
C PHE A 75 -17.87 -7.51 12.12
N TYR A 76 -18.64 -6.97 11.18
CA TYR A 76 -19.33 -7.71 10.13
C TYR A 76 -18.49 -7.72 8.87
N ILE A 77 -17.96 -8.90 8.52
CA ILE A 77 -17.07 -9.07 7.37
C ILE A 77 -17.71 -10.01 6.37
N ASN A 78 -17.75 -9.60 5.10
CA ASN A 78 -18.12 -10.47 3.98
C ASN A 78 -16.93 -10.56 3.00
N LEU A 79 -16.45 -11.76 2.72
CA LEU A 79 -15.27 -11.98 1.89
C LEU A 79 -15.68 -12.62 0.57
N GLU A 80 -15.38 -11.94 -0.54
CA GLU A 80 -15.57 -12.46 -1.89
C GLU A 80 -14.20 -12.77 -2.53
N GLY A 81 -14.03 -14.02 -2.98
CA GLY A 81 -12.82 -14.47 -3.66
C GLY A 81 -12.90 -14.34 -5.18
N THR A 82 -11.75 -14.22 -5.86
CA THR A 82 -11.66 -14.20 -7.34
C THR A 82 -11.77 -15.60 -7.99
N GLY A 83 -11.84 -16.66 -7.17
CA GLY A 83 -11.89 -18.05 -7.62
C GLY A 83 -10.52 -18.75 -7.71
N VAL A 84 -9.41 -18.04 -7.46
CA VAL A 84 -8.07 -18.65 -7.43
C VAL A 84 -7.85 -19.57 -6.23
N MET A 85 -8.62 -19.38 -5.15
CA MET A 85 -8.65 -20.25 -3.98
C MET A 85 -9.97 -20.05 -3.19
N PRO A 86 -10.39 -21.00 -2.34
CA PRO A 86 -11.62 -20.89 -1.55
C PRO A 86 -11.61 -19.74 -0.53
N PRO A 87 -12.75 -19.08 -0.26
CA PRO A 87 -12.84 -17.93 0.66
C PRO A 87 -12.32 -18.19 2.08
N ASP A 88 -12.57 -19.38 2.64
CA ASP A 88 -12.06 -19.78 3.96
C ASP A 88 -10.53 -19.82 3.98
N VAL A 89 -9.92 -20.34 2.92
CA VAL A 89 -8.46 -20.40 2.79
C VAL A 89 -7.88 -19.00 2.61
N ILE A 90 -8.57 -18.09 1.92
CA ILE A 90 -8.16 -16.68 1.83
C ILE A 90 -8.09 -16.06 3.23
N LEU A 91 -9.14 -16.22 4.04
CA LEU A 91 -9.21 -15.66 5.39
C LEU A 91 -8.09 -16.21 6.28
N HIS A 92 -7.96 -17.54 6.34
CA HIS A 92 -6.91 -18.18 7.14
C HIS A 92 -5.50 -17.81 6.67
N SER A 93 -5.28 -17.71 5.36
CA SER A 93 -3.99 -17.27 4.80
C SER A 93 -3.69 -15.82 5.14
N GLY A 94 -4.70 -14.95 5.15
CA GLY A 94 -4.59 -13.56 5.58
C GLY A 94 -4.15 -13.44 7.04
N ILE A 95 -4.83 -14.16 7.94
CA ILE A 95 -4.49 -14.22 9.37
C ILE A 95 -3.05 -14.72 9.57
N LYS A 96 -2.70 -15.84 8.94
CA LYS A 96 -1.35 -16.40 9.02
C LYS A 96 -0.29 -15.44 8.50
N THR A 97 -0.56 -14.74 7.40
CA THR A 97 0.37 -13.76 6.83
C THR A 97 0.58 -12.59 7.79
N LEU A 98 -0.48 -12.13 8.47
CA LEU A 98 -0.37 -11.06 9.48
C LEU A 98 0.45 -11.52 10.69
N GLN A 99 0.20 -12.73 11.21
CA GLN A 99 0.98 -13.33 12.30
C GLN A 99 2.46 -13.44 11.94
N GLN A 100 2.78 -13.90 10.73
CA GLN A 100 4.17 -14.02 10.26
C GLN A 100 4.85 -12.66 10.17
N LYS A 101 4.14 -11.61 9.72
CA LYS A 101 4.68 -10.25 9.70
C LYS A 101 4.95 -9.72 11.10
N LEU A 102 4.04 -9.94 12.04
CA LEU A 102 4.23 -9.55 13.44
C LEU A 102 5.42 -10.29 14.07
N ALA A 103 5.51 -11.62 13.86
CA ALA A 103 6.63 -12.42 14.33
C ALA A 103 7.96 -11.93 13.76
N GLY A 104 8.00 -11.53 12.49
CA GLY A 104 9.18 -10.92 11.87
C GLY A 104 9.60 -9.62 12.56
N VAL A 105 8.65 -8.75 12.93
CA VAL A 105 8.94 -7.52 13.69
C VAL A 105 9.51 -7.85 15.07
N ILE A 106 8.89 -8.79 15.80
CA ILE A 106 9.37 -9.22 17.13
C ILE A 106 10.79 -9.76 17.03
N GLN A 107 11.06 -10.64 16.06
CA GLN A 107 12.38 -11.21 15.85
C GLN A 107 13.43 -10.13 15.59
N HIS A 108 13.15 -9.15 14.72
CA HIS A 108 14.09 -8.05 14.45
C HIS A 108 14.36 -7.17 15.67
N LEU A 109 13.36 -6.93 16.52
CA LEU A 109 13.55 -6.17 17.76
C LEU A 109 14.35 -6.97 18.79
N SER A 110 14.09 -8.27 18.92
CA SER A 110 14.88 -9.15 19.79
C SER A 110 16.33 -9.19 19.34
N THR A 111 16.62 -9.39 18.05
CA THR A 111 18.00 -9.38 17.55
C THR A 111 18.67 -8.03 17.72
N THR A 112 17.94 -6.92 17.60
CA THR A 112 18.51 -5.57 17.83
C THR A 112 18.85 -5.33 19.30
N THR A 113 18.05 -5.89 20.21
CA THR A 113 18.25 -5.75 21.67
C THR A 113 19.37 -6.67 22.18
N ASP A 114 19.54 -7.84 21.57
CA ASP A 114 20.61 -8.80 21.89
C ASP A 114 21.99 -8.35 21.39
N MET A 115 22.02 -7.49 20.35
CA MET A 115 23.25 -6.81 19.91
C MET A 115 23.73 -5.70 20.88
N GLY A 116 23.07 -5.53 22.03
CA GLY A 116 23.49 -4.64 23.12
C GLY A 116 24.65 -5.19 23.98
N HIS A 117 25.20 -6.36 23.67
CA HIS A 117 26.30 -6.92 24.46
C HIS A 117 27.40 -7.70 23.72
N GLU A 118 27.60 -7.52 22.40
CA GLU A 118 28.81 -8.07 21.74
C GLU A 118 29.39 -7.11 20.69
N ILE A 119 30.14 -6.11 21.16
CA ILE A 119 31.32 -5.66 20.40
C ILE A 119 32.44 -6.63 20.79
N ASN A 120 32.62 -7.70 20.02
CA ASN A 120 33.91 -8.25 19.59
C ASN A 120 33.79 -9.67 19.04
N GLY A 121 34.20 -9.85 17.78
CA GLY A 121 34.81 -11.10 17.34
C GLY A 121 34.12 -11.82 16.19
N ALA A 122 34.48 -11.41 14.98
CA ALA A 122 34.71 -12.28 13.81
C ALA A 122 33.86 -13.57 13.68
N GLY A 123 32.88 -13.54 12.80
CA GLY A 123 32.23 -14.74 12.26
C GLY A 123 31.56 -14.41 10.94
N ALA A 124 31.96 -15.08 9.87
CA ALA A 124 31.58 -14.81 8.49
C ALA A 124 30.05 -14.93 8.26
N ASP A 125 29.46 -13.86 7.71
CA ASP A 125 28.12 -13.86 7.11
C ASP A 125 28.17 -14.65 5.79
N ASP A 126 27.57 -15.83 5.78
CA ASP A 126 27.17 -16.58 4.59
C ASP A 126 25.66 -16.39 4.41
N GLY A 127 25.25 -15.66 3.37
CA GLY A 127 23.85 -15.69 2.93
C GLY A 127 23.33 -14.48 2.14
N ALA A 128 23.97 -13.31 2.20
CA ALA A 128 23.53 -12.14 1.45
C ALA A 128 24.13 -12.08 0.02
N MET A 129 23.64 -12.92 -0.90
CA MET A 129 24.05 -12.85 -2.30
C MET A 129 23.33 -11.70 -3.04
N THR A 130 23.82 -10.47 -2.82
CA THR A 130 23.77 -9.43 -3.86
C THR A 130 24.63 -9.91 -5.03
N PRO A 131 24.17 -9.86 -6.29
CA PRO A 131 24.99 -10.31 -7.42
C PRO A 131 26.28 -9.48 -7.52
N PRO A 132 27.44 -10.11 -7.76
CA PRO A 132 28.70 -9.41 -7.88
C PRO A 132 28.76 -8.59 -9.18
N ASP A 133 28.98 -7.29 -9.04
CA ASP A 133 29.27 -6.35 -10.14
C ASP A 133 30.72 -6.56 -10.64
N PRO A 134 30.96 -6.86 -11.93
CA PRO A 134 32.29 -7.14 -12.41
C PRO A 134 33.01 -5.84 -12.80
N GLY A 135 33.82 -5.33 -11.87
CA GLY A 135 35.02 -4.57 -12.22
C GLY A 135 35.07 -3.15 -11.69
N THR A 136 35.93 -2.93 -10.70
CA THR A 136 37.25 -2.30 -10.87
C THR A 136 37.87 -2.07 -9.50
N ALA A 137 39.02 -2.72 -9.27
CA ALA A 137 39.87 -2.39 -8.14
C ALA A 137 40.58 -1.06 -8.46
N TYR A 138 40.25 0.01 -7.74
CA TYR A 138 41.23 1.01 -7.31
C TYR A 138 40.63 1.90 -6.21
N GLY A 139 41.33 1.98 -5.08
CA GLY A 139 40.89 2.72 -3.90
C GLY A 139 40.77 4.23 -4.13
N GLY A 140 39.89 4.85 -3.36
CA GLY A 140 39.74 6.29 -3.28
C GLY A 140 38.41 6.65 -2.63
N GLN A 141 38.48 7.12 -1.38
CA GLN A 141 37.33 7.75 -0.74
C GLN A 141 36.92 8.99 -1.54
N GLN A 142 35.70 9.00 -2.08
CA GLN A 142 34.93 10.23 -2.30
C GLN A 142 33.50 9.91 -2.70
N THR A 143 32.55 10.38 -1.87
CA THR A 143 31.16 10.56 -2.26
C THR A 143 31.09 11.70 -3.28
N ALA A 144 30.46 11.45 -4.43
CA ALA A 144 30.37 12.38 -5.55
C ALA A 144 28.90 12.77 -5.82
N TYR A 145 28.68 14.09 -5.86
CA TYR A 145 27.46 14.85 -6.17
C TYR A 145 26.38 14.89 -5.06
N GLY A 146 26.14 16.01 -4.38
CA GLY A 146 26.56 17.41 -4.53
C GLY A 146 25.60 18.22 -3.64
N GLY A 147 25.87 19.41 -3.13
CA GLY A 147 26.98 20.36 -3.18
C GLY A 147 26.60 21.43 -2.15
N GLY A 148 27.59 21.99 -1.46
CA GLY A 148 27.39 22.89 -0.33
C GLY A 148 26.63 24.17 -0.68
N GLY A 149 25.72 24.55 0.21
CA GLY A 149 25.05 25.84 0.23
C GLY A 149 24.63 26.14 1.67
N THR A 150 25.32 27.10 2.27
CA THR A 150 25.17 27.60 3.65
C THR A 150 23.78 28.15 3.96
N THR A 151 23.22 27.77 5.11
CA THR A 151 22.02 28.36 5.74
C THR A 151 22.25 29.83 6.11
N PRO A 152 21.24 30.71 5.92
CA PRO A 152 20.67 31.44 7.07
C PRO A 152 19.13 31.51 6.98
N ALA A 153 18.41 31.01 7.98
CA ALA A 153 17.94 31.72 9.18
C ALA A 153 16.69 32.61 8.96
N TYR A 154 15.58 32.17 9.56
CA TYR A 154 14.50 32.90 10.25
C TYR A 154 13.93 34.20 9.64
N GLY A 155 12.61 34.19 9.37
CA GLY A 155 11.76 35.39 9.51
C GLY A 155 10.72 35.65 8.43
N GLY A 156 9.44 35.44 8.79
CA GLY A 156 8.35 36.41 8.56
C GLY A 156 7.72 36.56 7.17
N GLY A 157 6.39 36.48 7.14
CA GLY A 157 5.57 37.34 6.26
C GLY A 157 4.68 36.63 5.25
N THR A 158 3.38 36.58 5.56
CA THR A 158 2.25 36.20 4.70
C THR A 158 2.09 37.13 3.48
N ALA A 159 1.57 36.63 2.36
CA ALA A 159 0.83 37.45 1.39
C ALA A 159 -0.25 36.63 0.66
N TYR A 160 -1.50 36.89 1.05
CA TYR A 160 -2.75 36.57 0.34
C TYR A 160 -2.66 36.87 -1.18
N GLY A 161 -3.36 36.08 -2.01
CA GLY A 161 -3.71 36.52 -3.37
C GLY A 161 -4.20 35.41 -4.30
N ALA A 162 -5.52 35.22 -4.34
CA ALA A 162 -6.23 34.36 -5.28
C ALA A 162 -6.09 34.80 -6.75
N ALA A 163 -6.04 33.84 -7.68
CA ALA A 163 -6.53 34.02 -9.05
C ALA A 163 -6.92 32.67 -9.69
N THR A 164 -8.07 32.71 -10.35
CA THR A 164 -8.98 31.67 -10.88
C THR A 164 -8.51 30.97 -12.18
N PRO A 165 -9.14 29.83 -12.57
CA PRO A 165 -8.78 29.08 -13.77
C PRO A 165 -9.41 29.67 -15.04
N ALA A 166 -8.61 29.84 -16.10
CA ALA A 166 -9.08 30.30 -17.41
C ALA A 166 -9.18 29.14 -18.41
N TYR A 167 -10.38 28.98 -18.96
CA TYR A 167 -10.80 28.04 -19.99
C TYR A 167 -10.64 28.66 -21.39
N GLY A 168 -10.19 27.87 -22.37
CA GLY A 168 -10.62 28.02 -23.76
C GLY A 168 -9.55 28.22 -24.84
N GLY A 169 -9.44 27.23 -25.73
CA GLY A 169 -9.43 27.45 -27.18
C GLY A 169 -8.11 27.26 -27.94
N GLY A 170 -8.10 26.29 -28.87
CA GLY A 170 -7.25 26.38 -30.07
C GLY A 170 -6.62 25.08 -30.57
N THR A 171 -7.31 24.39 -31.47
CA THR A 171 -6.83 23.27 -32.32
C THR A 171 -5.69 23.66 -33.26
N ALA A 172 -4.71 22.78 -33.48
CA ALA A 172 -3.90 22.76 -34.70
C ALA A 172 -3.38 21.35 -35.04
N TYR A 173 -3.54 21.02 -36.30
CA TYR A 173 -3.38 19.75 -37.01
C TYR A 173 -1.90 19.48 -37.38
N GLY A 174 -1.52 18.21 -37.53
CA GLY A 174 -0.64 17.80 -38.63
C GLY A 174 0.74 17.23 -38.30
N GLY A 175 0.87 15.92 -38.55
CA GLY A 175 1.85 15.40 -39.51
C GLY A 175 3.22 14.92 -38.99
N GLY A 176 3.56 13.67 -39.33
CA GLY A 176 4.95 13.30 -39.61
C GLY A 176 5.48 12.05 -38.91
N THR A 177 5.28 10.89 -39.53
CA THR A 177 6.01 9.63 -39.30
C THR A 177 7.52 9.78 -39.50
N ALA A 178 8.34 9.16 -38.63
CA ALA A 178 9.73 8.84 -38.92
C ALA A 178 10.05 7.40 -38.46
N TYR A 179 10.11 6.51 -39.45
CA TYR A 179 10.52 5.11 -39.35
C TYR A 179 12.01 5.03 -39.69
N GLY A 180 12.78 4.21 -38.96
CA GLY A 180 14.17 3.86 -39.26
C GLY A 180 15.00 3.84 -37.98
N GLY A 181 15.52 2.72 -37.48
CA GLY A 181 15.97 1.52 -38.17
C GLY A 181 17.48 1.43 -37.97
N MET A 182 17.93 0.75 -36.92
CA MET A 182 19.34 0.35 -36.77
C MET A 182 19.40 -1.01 -36.08
N GLY A 183 19.42 -2.04 -36.92
CA GLY A 183 19.63 -3.42 -36.51
C GLY A 183 21.12 -3.68 -36.25
N GLY A 184 21.38 -4.42 -35.17
CA GLY A 184 22.64 -5.11 -34.93
C GLY A 184 22.33 -6.60 -34.78
N ALA A 185 22.66 -7.39 -35.80
CA ALA A 185 22.50 -8.84 -35.82
C ALA A 185 23.68 -9.51 -35.07
N THR A 186 23.36 -10.46 -34.18
CA THR A 186 24.31 -11.44 -33.64
C THR A 186 24.14 -12.77 -34.38
N PRO A 187 25.23 -13.54 -34.61
CA PRO A 187 25.20 -14.75 -35.43
C PRO A 187 24.99 -15.99 -34.56
N TYR A 188 24.07 -16.91 -34.91
CA TYR A 188 24.27 -18.35 -34.68
C TYR A 188 23.19 -19.20 -35.40
N GLY A 189 23.65 -20.22 -36.13
CA GLY A 189 22.94 -21.48 -36.30
C GLY A 189 22.13 -21.69 -37.58
N ARG A 190 22.80 -21.98 -38.71
CA ARG A 190 22.17 -22.68 -39.86
C ARG A 190 22.43 -24.18 -39.71
N SER A 191 21.37 -24.95 -39.48
CA SER A 191 21.33 -26.40 -39.71
C SER A 191 20.74 -26.66 -41.09
N GLY A 192 21.33 -27.58 -41.83
CA GLY A 192 20.82 -28.08 -43.10
C GLY A 192 21.61 -29.32 -43.51
N TYR A 193 20.86 -30.42 -43.62
CA TYR A 193 21.10 -31.68 -44.37
C TYR A 193 22.53 -32.14 -44.62
#